data_AF-A0A9D4AI32-F1
#
_entry.id   AF-A0A9D4AI32-F1
#
_cell.length_a   1.000
_cell.length_b   1.000
_cell.length_c   1.000
_cell.angle_alpha   90.00
_cell.angle_beta   90.00
_cell.angle_gamma   90.00
#
_symmetry.space_group_name_H-M   'P 1'
#
loop_
_entity.id
_entity.type
_entity.pdbx_description
1 polymer ?
#
loop_
_entity_poly.entity_id
_entity_poly.type
_entity_poly.pdbx_seq_one_letter_code
_entity_poly.pdbx_strand_id
1 'polypeptide(L)'
;NSSSAATVSTDINSIPMLNGTNFKEWKSHLLIEFGYMDIDFALREEQLAPLTTDSTPDIKRDFKRWDRSNRMSLMSMKHSFLEAFRA
;
A
#
# COMPACT_ATOMS: atom_id res chain seq x y z
N ASN A 1 9.94 -32.66 -8.88
CA ASN A 1 10.52 -31.31 -8.69
C ASN A 1 9.39 -30.30 -8.60
N SER A 2 8.77 -30.18 -7.43
CA SER A 2 7.73 -29.17 -7.20
C SER A 2 8.42 -27.93 -6.65
N SER A 3 8.40 -26.86 -7.44
CA SER A 3 9.01 -25.58 -7.11
C SER A 3 8.46 -25.03 -5.80
N SER A 4 9.33 -24.81 -4.80
CA SER A 4 8.99 -23.98 -3.65
C SER A 4 8.63 -22.59 -4.15
N ALA A 5 7.40 -22.15 -3.86
CA ALA A 5 7.06 -20.74 -3.92
C ALA A 5 7.99 -20.03 -2.93
N ALA A 6 8.90 -19.20 -3.44
CA ALA A 6 9.70 -18.32 -2.60
C ALA A 6 8.73 -17.36 -1.91
N THR A 7 8.50 -17.56 -0.61
CA THR A 7 7.91 -16.55 0.25
C THR A 7 8.87 -15.36 0.26
N VAL A 8 8.61 -14.39 -0.60
CA VAL A 8 9.24 -13.08 -0.56
C VAL A 8 8.73 -12.41 0.71
N SER A 9 9.55 -12.45 1.76
CA SER A 9 9.33 -11.69 2.98
C SER A 9 9.54 -10.22 2.64
N THR A 10 8.46 -9.49 2.39
CA THR A 10 8.45 -8.03 2.26
C THR A 10 8.81 -7.42 3.61
N ASP A 11 10.07 -6.99 3.72
CA ASP A 11 10.59 -6.34 4.91
C ASP A 11 10.15 -4.88 4.88
N ILE A 12 9.13 -4.56 5.67
CA ILE A 12 8.58 -3.19 5.80
C ILE A 12 9.68 -2.20 6.26
N ASN A 13 10.78 -2.70 6.84
CA ASN A 13 11.96 -1.91 7.19
C ASN A 13 12.78 -1.43 5.98
N SER A 14 12.48 -1.88 4.76
CA SER A 14 13.16 -1.47 3.52
C SER A 14 12.71 -0.10 2.99
N ILE A 15 11.61 0.46 3.51
CA ILE A 15 11.17 1.81 3.18
C ILE A 15 12.01 2.78 4.03
N PRO A 16 12.83 3.65 3.40
CA PRO A 16 13.64 4.61 4.16
C PRO A 16 12.73 5.53 4.96
N MET A 17 13.15 6.00 6.13
CA MET A 17 12.34 6.96 6.89
C MET A 17 12.20 8.28 6.12
N LEU A 18 10.98 8.83 6.10
CA LEU A 18 10.75 10.12 5.43
C LEU A 18 11.43 11.25 6.23
N ASN A 19 12.22 12.06 5.56
CA ASN A 19 12.83 13.26 6.09
C ASN A 19 12.58 14.45 5.14
N GLY A 20 13.05 15.64 5.53
CA GLY A 20 12.81 16.87 4.76
C GLY A 20 13.42 16.89 3.35
N THR A 21 14.32 15.96 3.00
CA THR A 21 15.08 15.99 1.75
C THR A 21 14.87 14.76 0.85
N ASN A 22 14.34 13.64 1.36
CA ASN A 22 14.33 12.36 0.64
C ASN A 22 12.96 11.95 0.08
N PHE A 23 11.99 12.87 -0.02
CA PHE A 23 10.61 12.55 -0.44
C PHE A 23 10.53 11.73 -1.75
N LYS A 24 11.35 12.06 -2.75
CA LYS A 24 11.36 11.35 -4.05
C LYS A 24 11.77 9.88 -3.90
N GLU A 25 12.79 9.63 -3.10
CA GLU A 25 13.32 8.27 -2.84
C GLU A 25 12.35 7.47 -1.97
N TRP A 26 11.88 8.08 -0.87
CA TRP A 26 10.85 7.51 0.01
C TRP A 26 9.61 7.08 -0.77
N LYS A 27 9.07 7.97 -1.60
CA LYS A 27 7.89 7.69 -2.42
C LYS A 27 8.16 6.54 -3.39
N SER A 28 9.34 6.47 -4.01
CA SER A 28 9.69 5.39 -4.94
C SER A 28 9.73 4.03 -4.24
N HIS A 29 10.41 3.93 -3.10
CA HIS A 29 10.51 2.68 -2.33
C HIS A 29 9.14 2.23 -1.84
N LEU A 30 8.33 3.16 -1.32
CA LEU A 30 6.97 2.86 -0.86
C LEU A 30 6.09 2.31 -1.99
N LEU A 31 6.14 2.91 -3.18
CA LEU A 31 5.36 2.45 -4.33
C LEU A 31 5.82 1.07 -4.83
N ILE A 32 7.13 0.80 -4.85
CA ILE A 32 7.68 -0.50 -5.26
C ILE A 32 7.22 -1.59 -4.29
N GLU A 33 7.38 -1.34 -2.99
CA GLU A 33 7.05 -2.31 -1.94
C GLU A 33 5.53 -2.59 -1.90
N PHE A 34 4.70 -1.57 -2.10
CA PHE A 34 3.25 -1.77 -2.18
C PHE A 34 2.82 -2.47 -3.46
N GLY A 35 3.52 -2.23 -4.57
CA GLY A 35 3.33 -2.96 -5.82
C GLY A 35 3.66 -4.44 -5.67
N TYR A 36 4.73 -4.78 -4.94
CA TYR A 36 5.06 -6.18 -4.63
C TYR A 36 4.00 -6.88 -3.78
N MET A 37 3.36 -6.14 -2.87
CA MET A 37 2.31 -6.68 -2.00
C MET A 37 0.89 -6.62 -2.60
N ASP A 38 0.72 -6.10 -3.82
CA ASP A 38 -0.59 -5.85 -4.45
C ASP A 38 -1.52 -4.99 -3.55
N ILE A 39 -0.94 -4.00 -2.86
CA ILE A 39 -1.66 -3.04 -1.99
C ILE A 39 -1.54 -1.60 -2.49
N ASP A 40 -1.10 -1.38 -3.72
CA ASP A 40 -0.94 -0.07 -4.33
C ASP A 40 -2.16 0.37 -5.16
N PHE A 41 -3.23 -0.42 -5.18
CA PHE A 41 -4.46 -0.12 -5.94
C PHE A 41 -5.02 1.26 -5.63
N ALA A 42 -5.14 1.64 -4.35
CA ALA A 42 -5.62 2.96 -3.93
C ALA A 42 -4.61 4.10 -4.16
N LEU A 43 -3.37 3.80 -4.53
CA LEU A 43 -2.36 4.79 -4.92
C LEU A 43 -2.40 5.08 -6.43
N ARG A 44 -3.00 4.19 -7.22
CA ARG A 44 -3.12 4.32 -8.68
C ARG A 44 -4.51 4.77 -9.11
N GLU A 45 -5.53 4.32 -8.40
CA GLU A 45 -6.93 4.59 -8.70
C GLU A 45 -7.52 5.60 -7.72
N GLU A 46 -8.28 6.56 -8.25
CA GLU A 46 -9.09 7.45 -7.42
C GLU A 46 -10.10 6.66 -6.58
N GLN A 47 -10.55 7.27 -5.49
CA GLN A 47 -11.54 6.65 -4.62
C GLN A 47 -12.80 6.31 -5.42
N LEU A 48 -13.13 5.00 -5.45
CA LEU A 48 -14.36 4.52 -6.06
C LEU A 48 -15.58 5.15 -5.38
N ALA A 49 -16.61 5.43 -6.17
CA ALA A 49 -17.87 5.96 -5.66
C ALA A 49 -18.42 5.09 -4.51
N PRO A 50 -19.09 5.69 -3.51
CA PRO A 50 -19.68 4.95 -2.41
C PRO A 50 -20.57 3.82 -2.90
N LEU A 51 -20.45 2.65 -2.27
CA LEU A 51 -21.29 1.51 -2.59
C LEU A 51 -22.77 1.83 -2.30
N THR A 52 -23.62 1.57 -3.29
CA THR A 52 -25.07 1.58 -3.16
C THR A 52 -25.62 0.16 -3.06
N THR A 53 -26.89 0.02 -2.67
CA THR A 53 -27.60 -1.28 -2.65
C THR A 53 -27.52 -1.98 -4.00
N ASP A 54 -27.68 -1.19 -5.08
CA ASP A 54 -27.71 -1.65 -6.47
C ASP A 54 -26.33 -1.88 -7.10
N SER A 55 -25.25 -1.63 -6.35
CA SER A 55 -23.90 -1.84 -6.88
C SER A 55 -23.66 -3.30 -7.26
N THR A 56 -23.06 -3.50 -8.43
CA THR A 56 -22.75 -4.83 -8.96
C THR A 56 -21.73 -5.55 -8.07
N PRO A 57 -21.66 -6.89 -8.12
CA PRO A 57 -20.66 -7.65 -7.38
C PRO A 57 -19.22 -7.21 -7.68
N ASP A 58 -18.92 -6.84 -8.93
CA ASP A 58 -17.59 -6.37 -9.33
C ASP A 58 -17.25 -5.02 -8.70
N ILE A 59 -18.18 -4.06 -8.71
CA ILE A 59 -18.00 -2.76 -8.03
C ILE A 59 -17.78 -2.96 -6.53
N LYS A 60 -18.54 -3.86 -5.90
CA LYS A 60 -18.37 -4.21 -4.48
C LYS A 60 -17.01 -4.85 -4.20
N ARG A 61 -16.50 -5.70 -5.10
CA ARG A 61 -15.17 -6.31 -4.98
C ARG A 61 -14.08 -5.24 -5.10
N ASP A 62 -14.17 -4.39 -6.11
CA ASP A 62 -13.13 -3.40 -6.40
C ASP A 62 -13.09 -2.33 -5.30
N PHE A 63 -14.24 -1.92 -4.76
CA PHE A 63 -14.31 -1.06 -3.57
C PHE A 63 -13.62 -1.69 -2.36
N LYS A 64 -13.86 -2.98 -2.07
CA LYS A 64 -13.18 -3.67 -0.96
C LYS A 64 -11.67 -3.76 -1.18
N ARG A 65 -11.23 -3.99 -2.42
CA ARG A 65 -9.80 -4.00 -2.76
C ARG A 65 -9.18 -2.61 -2.54
N TRP A 66 -9.86 -1.57 -2.98
CA TRP A 66 -9.47 -0.17 -2.78
C TRP A 66 -9.39 0.19 -1.29
N ASP A 67 -10.43 -0.09 -0.52
CA ASP A 67 -10.48 0.21 0.92
C ASP A 67 -9.36 -0.49 1.69
N ARG A 68 -9.11 -1.78 1.39
CA ARG A 68 -7.99 -2.53 1.97
C ARG A 68 -6.65 -1.89 1.62
N SER A 69 -6.42 -1.58 0.35
CA SER A 69 -5.19 -0.95 -0.14
C SER A 69 -4.97 0.43 0.51
N ASN A 70 -6.01 1.27 0.60
CA ASN A 70 -5.97 2.57 1.24
C ASN A 70 -5.62 2.46 2.73
N ARG A 71 -6.29 1.56 3.46
CA ARG A 71 -6.03 1.33 4.89
C ARG A 71 -4.60 0.88 5.14
N MET A 72 -4.10 -0.08 4.37
CA MET A 72 -2.71 -0.59 4.51
C MET A 72 -1.70 0.50 4.18
N SER A 73 -1.93 1.23 3.09
CA SER A 73 -1.08 2.35 2.67
C SER A 73 -0.95 3.41 3.76
N LEU A 74 -2.07 3.79 4.36
CA LEU A 74 -2.10 4.78 5.43
C LEU A 74 -1.35 4.31 6.68
N MET A 75 -1.50 3.03 7.07
CA MET A 75 -0.78 2.48 8.22
C MET A 75 0.73 2.48 8.01
N SER A 76 1.20 2.08 6.84
CA SER A 76 2.63 2.07 6.50
C SER A 76 3.23 3.48 6.38
N MET A 77 2.50 4.43 5.76
CA MET A 77 2.92 5.84 5.73
C MET A 77 3.00 6.43 7.14
N LYS A 78 2.00 6.18 7.99
CA LYS A 78 2.02 6.63 9.39
C LYS A 78 3.15 6.00 10.19
N HIS A 79 3.44 4.71 9.97
CA HIS A 79 4.55 4.03 10.63
C HIS A 79 5.89 4.66 10.26
N SER A 80 6.18 4.79 8.96
CA SER A 80 7.42 5.43 8.48
C SER A 80 7.55 6.90 8.90
N PHE A 81 6.43 7.62 9.05
CA PHE A 81 6.41 8.98 9.57
C PHE A 81 6.65 9.01 11.09
N LEU A 82 5.95 8.20 11.89
CA LEU A 82 6.07 8.20 13.36
C LEU A 82 7.46 7.79 13.83
N GLU A 83 8.11 6.84 13.16
CA GLU A 83 9.50 6.50 13.45
C GLU A 83 10.42 7.71 13.18
N ALA A 84 10.12 8.58 12.21
CA ALA A 84 10.93 9.77 11.90
C ALA A 84 10.94 10.82 13.01
N PHE A 85 9.95 10.82 13.91
CA PHE A 85 9.88 11.73 15.06
C PHE A 85 10.22 11.08 16.40
N ARG A 86 10.60 9.80 16.40
CA ARG A 86 11.05 9.08 17.61
C ARG A 86 12.56 9.20 17.87
N ALA A 87 13.30 9.81 16.95
CA ALA A 87 14.74 10.06 17.06
C ALA A 87 15.05 11.38 17.79
#